data_AF-A0A950BUS4-F1
#
_entry.id   AF-A0A950BUS4-F1
#
_cell.length_a   1.000
_cell.length_b   1.000
_cell.length_c   1.000
_cell.angle_alpha   90.00
_cell.angle_beta   90.00
_cell.angle_gamma   90.00
#
_symmetry.space_group_name_H-M   'P 1'
#
loop_
_entity.id
_entity.type
_entity.pdbx_description
1 polymer ?
#
loop_
_entity_poly.entity_id
_entity_poly.type
_entity_poly.pdbx_seq_one_letter_code
_entity_poly.pdbx_strand_id
1 'polypeptide(L)'
;MAIKIGIGKWRLIRPYEEFIDIGLNQYGFQILPILPTHTARLIGLPFPPGHKDPFDRMLITQTLVEQIPIVSADSALDAYGVTRLW
;
A
#
# COMPACT_ATOMS: atom_id res chain seq x y z
N MET A 1 2.25 -6.37 5.52
CA MET A 1 1.84 -7.64 6.15
C MET A 1 3.02 -8.53 6.53
N ALA A 2 3.88 -8.94 5.59
CA ALA A 2 4.99 -9.87 5.86
C ALA A 2 5.89 -9.46 7.04
N ILE A 3 6.26 -8.18 7.15
CA ILE A 3 7.03 -7.66 8.30
C ILE A 3 6.31 -7.94 9.63
N LYS A 4 5.01 -7.66 9.73
CA LYS A 4 4.22 -7.86 10.96
C LYS A 4 4.12 -9.35 11.33
N ILE A 5 4.04 -10.23 10.33
CA ILE A 5 4.09 -11.69 10.53
C ILE A 5 5.47 -12.10 11.05
N GLY A 6 6.55 -11.63 10.41
CA GLY A 6 7.92 -11.94 10.81
C GLY A 6 8.27 -11.50 12.23
N ILE A 7 7.73 -10.37 12.70
CA ILE A 7 7.90 -9.89 14.09
C ILE A 7 6.82 -10.41 15.06
N GLY A 8 5.98 -11.36 14.63
CA GLY A 8 4.97 -12.01 15.48
C GLY A 8 3.77 -11.13 15.88
N LYS A 9 3.64 -9.92 15.32
CA LYS A 9 2.51 -9.01 15.59
C LYS A 9 1.23 -9.40 14.85
N TRP A 10 1.30 -10.31 13.89
CA TRP A 10 0.14 -10.83 13.19
C TRP A 10 0.34 -12.30 12.83
N ARG A 11 -0.72 -13.10 12.92
CA ARG A 11 -0.77 -14.50 12.50
C ARG A 11 -1.90 -14.70 11.50
N LEU A 12 -1.59 -15.38 10.40
CA LEU A 12 -2.58 -15.84 9.43
C LEU A 12 -3.11 -17.22 9.83
N ILE A 13 -4.32 -17.54 9.39
CA ILE A 13 -4.96 -18.85 9.63
C ILE A 13 -4.33 -19.94 8.73
N ARG A 14 -3.62 -19.52 7.67
CA ARG A 14 -2.95 -20.36 6.67
C ARG A 14 -1.55 -19.82 6.37
N PRO A 15 -0.67 -20.59 5.71
CA PRO A 15 0.64 -20.11 5.26
C PRO A 15 0.56 -18.83 4.42
N TYR A 16 1.61 -18.02 4.44
CA TYR A 16 1.64 -16.73 3.75
C TYR A 16 1.44 -16.89 2.24
N GLU A 17 2.14 -17.84 1.64
CA GLU A 17 2.12 -18.12 0.22
C GLU A 17 0.71 -18.52 -0.25
N GLU A 18 0.03 -19.37 0.52
CA GLU A 18 -1.35 -19.80 0.24
C GLU A 18 -2.34 -18.62 0.35
N PHE A 19 -2.15 -17.74 1.35
CA PHE A 19 -2.97 -16.54 1.49
C PHE A 19 -2.84 -15.61 0.28
N ILE A 20 -1.62 -15.43 -0.24
CA ILE A 20 -1.38 -14.60 -1.43
C ILE A 20 -1.97 -15.26 -2.68
N ASP A 21 -1.79 -16.58 -2.86
CA ASP A 21 -2.32 -17.33 -3.99
C ASP A 21 -3.83 -17.22 -4.13
N ILE A 22 -4.57 -17.33 -3.02
CA ILE A 22 -6.03 -17.11 -2.99
C ILE A 22 -6.39 -15.71 -3.46
N GLY A 23 -5.67 -14.68 -3.00
CA GLY A 23 -5.90 -13.32 -3.44
C GLY A 23 -5.76 -13.16 -4.96
N LEU A 24 -4.67 -13.68 -5.51
CA LEU A 24 -4.36 -13.52 -6.93
C LEU A 24 -5.24 -14.38 -7.83
N ASN A 25 -5.38 -15.67 -7.52
CA ASN A 25 -5.99 -16.65 -8.41
C ASN A 25 -7.49 -16.88 -8.13
N GLN A 26 -7.96 -16.72 -6.89
CA GLN A 26 -9.37 -16.92 -6.54
C GLN A 26 -10.17 -15.62 -6.54
N TYR A 27 -9.61 -14.53 -6.01
CA TYR A 27 -10.28 -13.22 -5.98
C TYR A 27 -9.95 -12.31 -7.15
N GLY A 28 -9.02 -12.73 -8.03
CA GLY A 28 -8.66 -11.98 -9.23
C GLY A 28 -7.89 -10.70 -8.96
N PHE A 29 -7.24 -10.56 -7.80
CA PHE A 29 -6.36 -9.42 -7.54
C PHE A 29 -5.16 -9.46 -8.49
N GLN A 30 -4.77 -8.28 -8.96
CA GLN A 30 -3.60 -8.11 -9.81
C GLN A 30 -2.47 -7.46 -9.01
N ILE A 31 -1.25 -7.87 -9.30
CA ILE A 31 -0.06 -7.24 -8.74
C ILE A 31 0.16 -5.91 -9.46
N LEU A 32 0.17 -4.81 -8.72
CA LEU A 32 0.61 -3.52 -9.22
C LEU A 32 2.14 -3.38 -9.01
N PRO A 33 2.97 -3.47 -10.06
CA PRO A 33 4.41 -3.35 -9.91
C PRO A 33 4.79 -1.93 -9.48
N ILE A 34 5.89 -1.83 -8.73
CA ILE A 34 6.52 -0.53 -8.44
C ILE A 34 7.40 -0.17 -9.63
N LEU A 35 7.12 0.97 -10.25
CA LEU A 35 7.80 1.48 -11.43
C LEU A 35 8.66 2.71 -11.09
N PRO A 36 9.70 3.03 -11.89
CA PRO A 36 10.51 4.23 -11.70
C PRO A 36 9.70 5.54 -11.67
N THR A 37 8.54 5.59 -12.32
CA THR A 37 7.63 6.74 -12.28
C THR A 37 7.05 6.96 -10.88
N HIS A 38 6.73 5.90 -10.15
CA HIS A 38 6.25 5.97 -8.76
C HIS A 38 7.34 6.51 -7.84
N THR A 39 8.58 6.10 -8.05
CA THR A 39 9.72 6.56 -7.23
C THR A 39 10.15 7.99 -7.60
N ALA A 40 10.05 8.39 -8.86
CA ALA A 40 10.24 9.78 -9.28
C ALA A 40 9.22 10.71 -8.61
N ARG A 41 7.95 10.30 -8.54
CA ARG A 41 6.91 11.06 -7.84
C ARG A 41 7.18 11.19 -6.33
N LEU A 42 7.82 10.18 -5.73
CA LEU A 42 8.14 10.16 -4.30
C LEU A 42 9.06 11.30 -3.87
N ILE A 43 9.97 11.75 -4.75
CA ILE A 43 10.91 12.85 -4.48
C ILE A 43 10.16 14.14 -4.11
N GLY A 44 9.05 14.41 -4.79
CA GLY A 44 8.23 15.61 -4.58
C GLY A 44 7.06 15.41 -3.59
N LEU A 45 6.94 14.23 -2.97
CA LEU A 45 5.80 13.95 -2.09
C LEU A 45 5.96 14.72 -0.76
N PRO A 46 4.95 15.48 -0.30
CA PRO A 46 5.03 16.28 0.92
C PRO A 46 5.29 15.42 2.16
N PHE A 47 5.73 16.03 3.26
CA PHE A 47 5.89 15.37 4.56
C PHE A 47 4.91 15.95 5.59
N PRO A 48 3.63 15.53 5.57
CA PRO A 48 2.69 15.85 6.63
C PRO A 48 3.26 15.49 8.01
N PRO A 49 3.05 16.33 9.05
CA PRO A 49 3.49 16.03 10.41
C PRO A 49 2.99 14.66 10.87
N GLY A 50 3.89 13.85 11.43
CA GLY A 50 3.55 12.52 11.96
C GLY A 50 3.42 11.38 10.94
N HIS A 51 3.50 11.65 9.63
CA HIS A 51 3.36 10.60 8.60
C HIS A 51 4.62 10.46 7.74
N LYS A 52 5.50 9.52 8.12
CA LYS A 52 6.81 9.29 7.47
C LYS A 52 7.07 7.83 7.07
N ASP A 53 6.08 6.94 7.20
CA ASP A 53 6.28 5.53 6.87
C ASP A 53 6.60 5.36 5.37
N PRO A 54 7.72 4.70 5.01
CA PRO A 54 8.15 4.59 3.63
C PRO A 54 7.22 3.72 2.77
N PHE A 55 6.50 2.76 3.36
CA PHE A 55 5.57 1.91 2.62
C PHE A 55 4.30 2.67 2.28
N ASP A 56 3.71 3.39 3.24
CA ASP A 56 2.52 4.19 2.98
C ASP A 56 2.80 5.27 1.92
N ARG A 57 3.98 5.89 1.97
CA ARG A 57 4.39 6.88 0.98
C ARG A 57 4.54 6.29 -0.43
N MET A 58 4.99 5.04 -0.56
CA MET A 58 5.03 4.35 -1.86
C MET A 58 3.61 4.04 -2.37
N LEU A 59 2.70 3.61 -1.50
CA LEU A 59 1.29 3.37 -1.87
C LEU A 59 0.61 4.66 -2.33
N ILE A 60 0.88 5.77 -1.65
CA ILE A 60 0.40 7.10 -2.03
C ILE A 60 0.93 7.48 -3.42
N THR A 61 2.21 7.27 -3.73
CA THR A 61 2.72 7.65 -5.06
C THR A 61 2.18 6.77 -6.17
N GLN A 62 1.99 5.47 -5.94
CA GLN A 62 1.28 4.61 -6.90
C GLN A 62 -0.15 5.10 -7.14
N THR A 63 -0.88 5.41 -6.08
CA THR A 63 -2.25 6.00 -6.15
C THR A 63 -2.28 7.27 -7.00
N LEU A 64 -1.35 8.20 -6.74
CA LEU A 64 -1.28 9.48 -7.45
C LEU A 64 -0.81 9.35 -8.90
N VAL A 65 0.05 8.39 -9.23
CA VAL A 65 0.55 8.22 -10.61
C VAL A 65 -0.45 7.43 -11.45
N GLU A 66 -1.00 6.34 -10.93
CA GLU A 66 -1.93 5.48 -11.65
C GLU A 66 -3.38 6.01 -11.65
N GLN A 67 -3.66 7.03 -10.84
CA GLN A 67 -5.02 7.58 -10.64
C GLN A 67 -6.03 6.53 -10.16
N ILE A 68 -5.55 5.59 -9.34
CA ILE A 68 -6.36 4.50 -8.76
C ILE A 68 -6.65 4.85 -7.30
N PRO A 69 -7.93 4.88 -6.85
CA PRO A 69 -8.27 5.12 -5.46
C PRO A 69 -7.64 4.09 -4.50
N ILE A 70 -7.29 4.54 -3.30
CA ILE A 70 -6.73 3.67 -2.25
C ILE A 70 -7.82 3.24 -1.27
N VAL A 71 -7.90 1.94 -0.97
CA VAL A 71 -8.77 1.42 0.11
C VAL A 71 -7.96 1.43 1.40
N SER A 72 -8.35 2.25 2.38
CA SER A 72 -7.61 2.35 3.64
C SER A 72 -8.44 2.90 4.81
N ALA A 73 -8.18 2.37 5.99
CA ALA A 73 -8.64 2.89 7.29
C ALA A 73 -7.97 4.19 7.72
N ASP A 74 -6.78 4.44 7.18
CA ASP A 74 -5.94 5.52 7.66
C ASP A 74 -6.31 6.84 6.98
N SER A 75 -7.01 7.70 7.71
CA SER A 75 -7.36 9.05 7.24
C SER A 75 -6.16 9.97 7.12
N ALA A 76 -4.99 9.63 7.68
CA ALA A 76 -3.78 10.44 7.51
C ALA A 76 -3.32 10.46 6.03
N LEU A 77 -3.74 9.48 5.22
CA LEU A 77 -3.46 9.45 3.79
C LEU A 77 -4.17 10.59 3.04
N ASP A 78 -5.28 11.12 3.57
CA ASP A 78 -6.05 12.20 2.93
C ASP A 78 -5.21 13.50 2.83
N ALA A 79 -4.21 13.67 3.70
CA ALA A 79 -3.27 14.79 3.67
C ALA A 79 -2.40 14.84 2.38
N TYR A 80 -2.39 13.77 1.59
CA TYR A 80 -1.65 13.69 0.32
C TYR A 80 -2.52 13.98 -0.91
N GLY A 81 -3.82 14.25 -0.72
CA GLY A 81 -4.75 14.54 -1.82
C GLY A 81 -5.14 13.31 -2.65
N VAL A 82 -5.04 12.11 -2.07
CA VAL A 82 -5.49 10.87 -2.70
C VAL A 82 -7.00 10.71 -2.59
N THR A 83 -7.62 9.96 -3.50
CA THR A 83 -8.99 9.48 -3.30
C THR A 83 -8.95 8.21 -2.44
N ARG A 84 -9.44 8.29 -1.20
CA ARG A 84 -9.51 7.15 -0.29
C ARG A 84 -10.94 6.59 -0.20
N LEU A 85 -11.07 5.27 -0.27
CA LEU A 85 -12.30 4.52 -0.03
C LEU A 85 -12.20 3.83 1.34
N TRP A 86 -13.32 3.77 2.08
CA TRP A 86 -13.39 3.20 3.43
C TRP A 86 -14.52 2.17 3.55
#